data_AF-A0A1G0LE15-F1
#
_entry.id   AF-A0A1G0LE15-F1
#
_cell.length_a   1.000
_cell.length_b   1.000
_cell.length_c   1.000
_cell.angle_alpha   90.00
_cell.angle_beta   90.00
_cell.angle_gamma   90.00
#
_symmetry.space_group_name_H-M   'P 1'
#
loop_
_entity.id
_entity.type
_entity.pdbx_description
1 polymer ?
#
loop_
_entity_poly.entity_id
_entity_poly.type
_entity_poly.pdbx_seq_one_letter_code
_entity_poly.pdbx_strand_id
1 'polypeptide(L)'
;MDSLLDRVHFDREAAKWGVTEAVERAGAGIRPARVVGKLLFWGVMLIVILLASSALGVENINDIFANLVGYIPSVFAAIIVVVLGMILGEFVRGLILASAGGVVGVPMLAKVAKGVVIIISVFMALTQLGVAGDIVTTAFTLILGAAALAVGLAFGIGNTGLAGEITRRWYEAGQKNKSGRRSTDKQAAEPAAQPSSPGAGTQEAAD
;
A
#
# COMPACT_ATOMS: atom_id res chain seq x y z
N MET A 1 19.32 -60.47 -5.55
CA MET A 1 18.25 -61.37 -5.09
C MET A 1 18.30 -61.32 -3.57
N ASP A 2 17.37 -60.78 -2.79
CA ASP A 2 15.95 -60.46 -2.99
C ASP A 2 15.58 -59.30 -2.06
N SER A 3 15.22 -58.15 -2.63
CA SER A 3 14.39 -57.09 -1.97
C SER A 3 13.72 -56.21 -3.03
N LEU A 4 13.50 -56.78 -4.21
CA LEU A 4 12.49 -56.33 -5.15
C LEU A 4 11.17 -56.93 -4.66
N LEU A 5 10.12 -56.11 -4.63
CA LEU A 5 8.72 -56.46 -4.31
C LEU A 5 8.37 -56.47 -2.81
N ASP A 6 8.28 -55.28 -2.23
CA ASP A 6 7.07 -54.97 -1.47
C ASP A 6 6.37 -53.76 -2.10
N ARG A 7 5.84 -54.08 -3.29
CA ARG A 7 4.90 -53.25 -4.06
C ARG A 7 3.81 -52.76 -3.12
N VAL A 8 3.59 -51.45 -3.11
CA VAL A 8 2.41 -50.82 -3.75
C VAL A 8 1.12 -51.41 -3.20
N HIS A 9 0.40 -50.64 -2.39
CA HIS A 9 -0.95 -50.13 -2.68
C HIS A 9 -1.43 -49.29 -1.49
N PHE A 10 -2.17 -48.22 -1.78
CA PHE A 10 -2.89 -47.29 -0.90
C PHE A 10 -2.16 -45.98 -0.57
N ASP A 11 -1.99 -44.98 -1.43
CA ASP A 11 -2.57 -44.59 -2.73
C ASP A 11 -4.09 -44.71 -2.94
N ARG A 12 -4.87 -44.76 -1.86
CA ARG A 12 -6.35 -44.70 -1.96
C ARG A 12 -7.09 -44.11 -0.75
N GLU A 13 -6.38 -43.69 0.29
CA GLU A 13 -7.01 -43.20 1.54
C GLU A 13 -6.65 -41.74 1.87
N ALA A 14 -5.63 -41.16 1.22
CA ALA A 14 -5.26 -39.74 1.36
C ALA A 14 -6.14 -38.78 0.51
N ALA A 15 -7.20 -39.29 -0.13
CA ALA A 15 -8.06 -38.57 -1.07
C ALA A 15 -9.48 -38.28 -0.54
N LYS A 16 -9.79 -38.52 0.73
CA LYS A 16 -11.17 -38.36 1.26
C LYS A 16 -11.40 -37.25 2.27
N TRP A 17 -10.38 -36.51 2.65
CA TRP A 17 -10.55 -35.31 3.47
C TRP A 17 -9.83 -34.16 2.78
N GLY A 18 -10.52 -33.59 1.79
CA GLY A 18 -10.08 -32.53 0.88
C GLY A 18 -9.77 -31.21 1.56
N VAL A 19 -8.79 -31.22 2.46
CA VAL A 19 -8.24 -30.04 3.12
C VAL A 19 -6.93 -29.61 2.45
N THR A 20 -6.29 -30.47 1.66
CA THR A 20 -5.09 -30.10 0.88
C THR A 20 -5.44 -29.34 -0.40
N GLU A 21 -6.60 -29.62 -1.01
CA GLU A 21 -7.01 -29.01 -2.29
C GLU A 21 -7.71 -27.65 -2.10
N ALA A 22 -8.28 -27.39 -0.93
CA ALA A 22 -8.82 -26.08 -0.54
C ALA A 22 -7.74 -25.14 0.02
N VAL A 23 -6.67 -25.67 0.62
CA VAL A 23 -5.51 -24.87 1.07
C VAL A 23 -4.60 -24.47 -0.11
N GLU A 24 -4.53 -25.26 -1.18
CA GLU A 24 -3.89 -24.85 -2.44
C GLU A 24 -4.68 -23.80 -3.25
N ARG A 25 -6.00 -23.71 -3.07
CA ARG A 25 -6.85 -22.69 -3.71
C ARG A 25 -7.07 -21.42 -2.89
N ALA A 26 -6.85 -21.48 -1.56
CA ALA A 26 -7.04 -20.33 -0.66
C ALA A 26 -5.74 -19.65 -0.21
N GLY A 27 -4.57 -20.25 -0.47
CA GLY A 27 -3.26 -19.65 -0.24
C GLY A 27 -2.67 -19.10 -1.52
N ALA A 28 -2.79 -17.79 -1.73
CA ALA A 28 -2.05 -17.03 -2.76
C ALA A 28 -0.53 -17.17 -2.57
N GLY A 29 0.00 -18.31 -3.00
CA GLY A 29 1.39 -18.70 -2.91
C GLY A 29 1.75 -19.39 -4.21
N ILE A 30 1.68 -18.64 -5.32
CA ILE A 30 2.46 -18.96 -6.50
C ILE A 30 3.89 -19.15 -5.98
N ARG A 31 4.34 -20.40 -5.82
CA ARG A 31 5.71 -20.69 -5.40
C ARG A 31 6.60 -20.03 -6.45
N PRO A 32 7.29 -18.92 -6.14
CA PRO A 32 7.97 -18.13 -7.16
C PRO A 32 8.97 -19.00 -7.91
N ALA A 33 9.65 -19.89 -7.18
CA ALA A 33 10.55 -20.90 -7.70
C ALA A 33 9.93 -21.84 -8.75
N ARG A 34 8.65 -22.21 -8.62
CA ARG A 34 7.98 -23.10 -9.58
C ARG A 34 7.60 -22.37 -10.87
N VAL A 35 7.18 -21.10 -10.76
CA VAL A 35 6.90 -20.26 -11.94
C VAL A 35 8.19 -19.89 -12.65
N VAL A 36 9.22 -19.50 -11.89
CA VAL A 36 10.57 -19.24 -12.42
C VAL A 36 11.13 -20.49 -13.10
N GLY A 37 11.04 -21.67 -12.48
CA GLY A 37 11.52 -22.92 -13.06
C GLY A 37 10.76 -23.31 -14.33
N LYS A 38 9.43 -23.12 -14.37
CA LYS A 38 8.61 -23.40 -15.56
C LYS A 38 8.89 -22.41 -16.69
N LEU A 39 9.16 -21.14 -16.36
CA LEU A 39 9.54 -20.10 -17.31
C LEU A 39 10.94 -20.34 -17.88
N LEU A 40 11.92 -20.71 -17.03
CA LEU A 40 13.24 -21.14 -17.48
C LEU A 40 13.15 -22.38 -18.37
N PHE A 41 12.35 -23.37 -18.01
CA PHE A 41 12.15 -24.58 -18.83
C PHE A 41 11.65 -24.23 -20.23
N TRP A 42 10.65 -23.36 -20.33
CA TRP A 42 10.14 -22.89 -21.62
C TRP A 42 11.17 -22.05 -22.40
N GLY A 43 11.95 -21.21 -21.71
CA GLY A 43 13.03 -20.44 -22.31
C GLY A 43 14.16 -21.32 -22.87
N VAL A 44 14.61 -22.32 -22.10
CA VAL A 44 15.62 -23.30 -22.54
C VAL A 44 15.10 -24.14 -23.71
N MET A 45 13.85 -24.60 -23.66
CA MET A 45 13.20 -25.32 -24.77
C MET A 45 13.23 -24.48 -26.06
N LEU A 46 12.93 -23.19 -25.96
CA LEU A 46 12.98 -22.26 -27.09
C LEU A 46 14.39 -22.12 -27.66
N ILE A 47 15.42 -22.01 -26.82
CA ILE A 47 16.84 -21.94 -27.24
C ILE A 47 17.25 -23.22 -27.98
N VAL A 48 16.82 -24.40 -27.52
CA VAL A 48 17.13 -25.68 -28.17
C VAL A 48 16.45 -25.79 -29.54
N ILE A 49 15.17 -25.42 -29.64
CA ILE A 49 14.43 -25.37 -30.91
C ILE A 49 15.10 -24.41 -31.89
N LEU A 50 15.53 -23.26 -31.38
CA LEU A 50 16.31 -22.29 -32.12
C LEU A 50 17.57 -22.96 -32.67
N LEU A 51 18.42 -23.54 -31.82
CA LEU A 51 19.72 -24.13 -32.23
C LEU A 51 19.56 -25.18 -33.34
N ALA A 52 18.49 -25.98 -33.26
CA ALA A 52 18.12 -26.92 -34.31
C ALA A 52 17.72 -26.22 -35.63
N SER A 53 17.07 -25.06 -35.54
CA SER A 53 16.68 -24.22 -36.68
C SER A 53 17.87 -23.45 -37.30
N SER A 54 18.84 -22.97 -36.51
CA SER A 54 20.09 -22.41 -37.05
C SER A 54 20.94 -23.46 -37.74
N ALA A 55 20.95 -24.71 -37.26
CA ALA A 55 21.60 -25.81 -37.95
C ALA A 55 20.98 -26.10 -39.34
N LEU A 56 19.74 -25.66 -39.58
CA LEU A 56 19.05 -25.72 -40.87
C LEU A 56 19.40 -24.54 -41.81
N GLY A 57 20.21 -23.57 -41.37
CA GLY A 57 20.88 -22.60 -42.25
C GLY A 57 20.05 -21.43 -42.78
N VAL A 58 18.94 -21.07 -42.12
CA VAL A 58 18.09 -19.95 -42.57
C VAL A 58 18.60 -18.63 -41.94
N GLU A 59 19.18 -17.74 -42.73
CA GLU A 59 19.87 -16.54 -42.21
C GLU A 59 18.96 -15.56 -41.44
N ASN A 60 17.66 -15.51 -41.78
CA ASN A 60 16.64 -14.72 -41.06
C ASN A 60 16.40 -15.17 -39.61
N ILE A 61 16.87 -16.36 -39.24
CA ILE A 61 16.72 -16.90 -37.90
C ILE A 61 17.76 -16.29 -36.94
N ASN A 62 18.95 -15.91 -37.42
CA ASN A 62 20.01 -15.37 -36.56
C ASN A 62 19.63 -14.05 -35.85
N ASP A 63 18.82 -13.18 -36.46
CA ASP A 63 18.34 -11.95 -35.81
C ASP A 63 17.27 -12.21 -34.75
N ILE A 64 16.37 -13.16 -35.00
CA ILE A 64 15.36 -13.61 -34.02
C ILE A 64 16.08 -14.24 -32.81
N PHE A 65 17.16 -14.98 -33.07
CA PHE A 65 18.05 -15.54 -32.07
C PHE A 65 18.77 -14.50 -31.21
N ALA A 66 19.39 -13.49 -31.83
CA ALA A 66 20.05 -12.41 -31.11
C ALA A 66 19.08 -11.67 -30.19
N ASN A 67 17.86 -11.43 -30.67
CA ASN A 67 16.77 -10.87 -29.87
C ASN A 67 16.33 -11.80 -28.73
N LEU A 68 16.32 -13.12 -28.94
CA LEU A 68 15.98 -14.09 -27.89
C LEU A 68 17.03 -14.15 -26.78
N VAL A 69 18.32 -14.14 -27.13
CA VAL A 69 19.43 -14.07 -26.16
C VAL A 69 19.39 -12.75 -25.40
N GLY A 70 19.08 -11.64 -26.08
CA GLY A 70 18.85 -10.33 -25.46
C GLY A 70 17.67 -10.29 -24.49
N TYR A 71 16.78 -11.29 -24.52
CA TYR A 71 15.64 -11.42 -23.62
C TYR A 71 16.00 -12.13 -22.29
N ILE A 72 17.15 -12.82 -22.22
CA ILE A 72 17.58 -13.52 -20.99
C ILE A 72 17.81 -12.53 -19.84
N PRO A 73 18.54 -11.40 -20.02
CA PRO A 73 18.73 -10.41 -18.95
C PRO A 73 17.42 -9.78 -18.46
N SER A 74 16.49 -9.49 -19.37
CA SER A 74 15.19 -8.88 -19.02
C SER A 74 14.30 -9.83 -18.24
N VAL A 75 14.23 -11.11 -18.63
CA VAL A 75 13.52 -12.15 -17.87
C VAL A 75 14.10 -12.30 -16.47
N PHE A 76 15.43 -12.32 -16.35
CA PHE A 76 16.10 -12.39 -15.07
C PHE A 76 15.76 -11.17 -14.18
N ALA A 77 15.80 -9.97 -14.75
CA ALA A 77 15.42 -8.74 -14.05
C ALA A 77 13.94 -8.77 -13.60
N ALA A 78 13.03 -9.23 -14.46
CA ALA A 78 11.61 -9.36 -14.13
C ALA A 78 11.38 -10.32 -12.94
N ILE A 79 12.09 -11.45 -12.93
CA ILE A 79 12.04 -12.41 -11.81
C ILE A 79 12.52 -11.76 -10.51
N ILE A 80 13.66 -11.06 -10.55
CA ILE A 80 14.20 -10.36 -9.39
C ILE A 80 13.18 -9.35 -8.86
N VAL A 81 12.58 -8.54 -9.73
CA VAL A 81 11.60 -7.53 -9.35
C VAL A 81 10.37 -8.14 -8.68
N VAL A 82 9.86 -9.27 -9.20
CA VAL A 82 8.74 -9.98 -8.57
C VAL A 82 9.12 -10.50 -7.19
N VAL A 83 10.29 -11.13 -7.05
CA VAL A 83 10.78 -11.65 -5.76
C VAL A 83 10.97 -10.53 -4.74
N LEU A 84 11.62 -9.44 -5.15
CA LEU A 84 11.77 -8.24 -4.32
C LEU A 84 10.41 -7.67 -3.93
N GLY A 85 9.45 -7.63 -4.85
CA GLY A 85 8.07 -7.21 -4.58
C GLY A 85 7.37 -8.03 -3.51
N MET A 86 7.53 -9.35 -3.55
CA MET A 86 6.98 -10.22 -2.51
C MET A 86 7.61 -9.98 -1.14
N ILE A 87 8.94 -9.85 -1.09
CA ILE A 87 9.68 -9.58 0.16
C ILE A 87 9.30 -8.21 0.72
N LEU A 88 9.32 -7.18 -0.12
CA LEU A 88 8.94 -5.81 0.25
C LEU A 88 7.48 -5.74 0.68
N GLY A 89 6.58 -6.46 0.03
CA GLY A 89 5.18 -6.53 0.42
C GLY A 89 4.99 -7.07 1.84
N GLU A 90 5.74 -8.12 2.21
CA GLU A 90 5.69 -8.64 3.58
C GLU A 90 6.40 -7.76 4.59
N PHE A 91 7.50 -7.11 4.19
CA PHE A 91 8.18 -6.13 5.02
C PHE A 91 7.25 -4.95 5.35
N VAL A 92 6.57 -4.38 4.34
CA VAL A 92 5.60 -3.29 4.52
C VAL A 92 4.44 -3.73 5.40
N ARG A 93 3.90 -4.93 5.19
CA ARG A 93 2.85 -5.50 6.05
C ARG A 93 3.31 -5.60 7.50
N GLY A 94 4.50 -6.13 7.73
CA GLY A 94 5.09 -6.26 9.07
C GLY A 94 5.29 -4.91 9.75
N LEU A 95 5.80 -3.92 9.01
CA LEU A 95 6.01 -2.56 9.50
C LEU A 95 4.68 -1.87 9.91
N ILE A 96 3.62 -2.05 9.12
CA ILE A 96 2.29 -1.49 9.44
C ILE A 96 1.70 -2.17 10.68
N LEU A 97 1.81 -3.51 10.78
CA LEU A 97 1.32 -4.25 11.94
C LEU A 97 2.09 -3.90 13.22
N ALA A 98 3.40 -3.69 13.11
CA ALA A 98 4.26 -3.34 14.24
C ALA A 98 4.05 -1.89 14.72
N SER A 99 3.80 -0.96 13.81
CA SER A 99 3.68 0.47 14.14
C SER A 99 2.32 0.86 14.75
N ALA A 100 1.23 0.18 14.37
CA ALA A 100 -0.13 0.61 14.72
C ALA A 100 -0.80 -0.20 15.84
N GLY A 101 -0.04 -0.99 16.60
CA GLY A 101 -0.41 -1.58 17.91
C GLY A 101 -1.89 -1.91 18.11
N GLY A 102 -2.34 -3.11 17.70
CA GLY A 102 -3.65 -3.67 18.07
C GLY A 102 -4.91 -2.93 17.61
N VAL A 103 -4.80 -1.79 16.92
CA VAL A 103 -5.96 -0.99 16.51
C VAL A 103 -6.82 -1.74 15.49
N VAL A 104 -8.14 -1.70 15.69
CA VAL A 104 -9.14 -2.30 14.80
C VAL A 104 -9.01 -1.67 13.41
N GLY A 105 -8.73 -2.50 12.39
CA GLY A 105 -8.58 -2.07 10.98
C GLY A 105 -7.14 -2.12 10.45
N VAL A 106 -6.12 -2.09 11.32
CA VAL A 106 -4.70 -2.19 10.91
C VAL A 106 -4.41 -3.47 10.12
N PRO A 107 -4.92 -4.66 10.50
CA PRO A 107 -4.65 -5.88 9.73
C PRO A 107 -5.19 -5.83 8.30
N MET A 108 -6.30 -5.12 8.08
CA MET A 108 -6.87 -4.95 6.74
C MET A 108 -6.01 -3.99 5.92
N LEU A 109 -5.61 -2.86 6.52
CA LEU A 109 -4.74 -1.88 5.86
C LEU A 109 -3.39 -2.49 5.49
N ALA A 110 -2.81 -3.31 6.37
CA ALA A 110 -1.56 -4.01 6.11
C ALA A 110 -1.67 -5.02 4.95
N LYS A 111 -2.82 -5.71 4.82
CA LYS A 111 -3.09 -6.60 3.67
C LYS A 111 -3.24 -5.82 2.37
N VAL A 112 -3.96 -4.71 2.38
CA VAL A 112 -4.13 -3.84 1.20
C VAL A 112 -2.78 -3.27 0.76
N ALA A 113 -1.99 -2.75 1.69
CA ALA A 113 -0.66 -2.21 1.41
C ALA A 113 0.27 -3.26 0.77
N LYS A 114 0.31 -4.47 1.33
CA LYS A 114 1.01 -5.61 0.71
C LYS A 114 0.53 -5.87 -0.71
N GLY A 115 -0.78 -5.92 -0.91
CA GLY A 115 -1.39 -6.17 -2.22
C GLY A 115 -0.96 -5.12 -3.25
N VAL A 116 -0.96 -3.85 -2.87
CA VAL A 116 -0.50 -2.74 -3.72
C VAL A 116 0.95 -2.91 -4.13
N VAL A 117 1.85 -3.22 -3.18
CA VAL A 117 3.27 -3.45 -3.48
C VAL A 117 3.44 -4.59 -4.49
N ILE A 118 2.75 -5.72 -4.27
CA ILE A 118 2.83 -6.88 -5.18
C ILE A 118 2.31 -6.51 -6.58
N ILE A 119 1.18 -5.81 -6.67
CA ILE A 119 0.62 -5.38 -7.96
C ILE A 119 1.64 -4.50 -8.71
N ILE A 120 2.22 -3.51 -8.04
CA ILE A 120 3.24 -2.63 -8.63
C ILE A 120 4.43 -3.43 -9.14
N SER A 121 4.92 -4.40 -8.37
CA SER A 121 6.04 -5.25 -8.79
C SER A 121 5.69 -6.13 -9.99
N VAL A 122 4.44 -6.61 -10.11
CA VAL A 122 3.99 -7.34 -11.29
C VAL A 122 3.98 -6.42 -12.52
N PHE A 123 3.43 -5.21 -12.42
CA PHE A 123 3.46 -4.24 -13.51
C PHE A 123 4.89 -3.89 -13.93
N MET A 124 5.79 -3.73 -12.96
CA MET A 124 7.20 -3.45 -13.23
C MET A 124 7.91 -4.66 -13.88
N ALA A 125 7.61 -5.89 -13.46
CA ALA A 125 8.12 -7.07 -14.13
C ALA A 125 7.65 -7.18 -15.60
N LEU A 126 6.41 -6.77 -15.90
CA LEU A 126 5.89 -6.71 -17.26
C LEU A 126 6.66 -5.69 -18.12
N THR A 127 7.03 -4.55 -17.54
CA THR A 127 7.86 -3.56 -18.26
C THR A 127 9.30 -4.05 -18.44
N GLN A 128 9.88 -4.74 -17.45
CA GLN A 128 11.18 -5.40 -17.60
C GLN A 128 11.19 -6.40 -18.77
N LEU A 129 10.11 -7.18 -18.92
CA LEU A 129 9.94 -8.12 -20.04
C LEU A 129 9.82 -7.43 -21.40
N GLY A 130 9.72 -6.11 -21.49
CA GLY A 130 9.63 -5.42 -22.78
C GLY A 130 8.33 -5.70 -23.55
N VAL A 131 7.30 -6.23 -22.88
CA VAL A 131 5.98 -6.45 -23.49
C VAL A 131 5.30 -5.10 -23.63
N ALA A 132 5.46 -4.48 -24.80
CA ALA A 132 4.88 -3.17 -25.14
C ALA A 132 4.95 -2.19 -23.95
N GLY A 133 6.17 -1.93 -23.47
CA GLY A 133 6.41 -1.21 -22.22
C GLY A 133 5.63 0.09 -22.10
N ASP A 134 5.52 0.84 -23.19
CA ASP A 134 4.75 2.10 -23.24
C ASP A 134 3.25 1.91 -23.01
N ILE A 135 2.67 0.82 -23.52
CA ILE A 135 1.26 0.49 -23.30
C ILE A 135 1.04 0.13 -21.83
N VAL A 136 1.94 -0.69 -21.26
CA VAL A 136 1.86 -1.12 -19.87
C VAL A 136 2.02 0.06 -18.91
N THR A 137 3.00 0.94 -19.12
CA THR A 137 3.24 2.12 -18.29
C THR A 137 2.09 3.12 -18.39
N THR A 138 1.55 3.35 -19.59
CA THR A 138 0.39 4.23 -19.79
C THR A 138 -0.83 3.69 -19.07
N ALA A 139 -1.16 2.41 -19.27
CA ALA A 139 -2.29 1.78 -18.59
C ALA A 139 -2.15 1.82 -17.07
N PHE A 140 -0.96 1.49 -16.56
CA PHE A 140 -0.65 1.56 -15.13
C PHE A 140 -0.84 2.96 -14.56
N THR A 141 -0.33 3.99 -15.25
CA THR A 141 -0.45 5.40 -14.84
C THR A 141 -1.90 5.83 -14.82
N LEU A 142 -2.71 5.42 -15.81
CA LEU A 142 -4.15 5.72 -15.83
C LEU A 142 -4.90 5.03 -14.70
N ILE A 143 -4.62 3.75 -14.43
CA ILE A 143 -5.26 2.99 -13.36
C ILE A 143 -4.88 3.57 -11.99
N LEU A 144 -3.58 3.80 -11.74
CA LEU A 144 -3.12 4.41 -10.50
C LEU A 144 -3.63 5.83 -10.34
N GLY A 145 -3.64 6.62 -11.42
CA GLY A 145 -4.19 7.97 -11.41
C GLY A 145 -5.67 7.97 -11.03
N ALA A 146 -6.47 7.09 -11.64
CA ALA A 146 -7.87 6.92 -11.30
C ALA A 146 -8.07 6.46 -9.85
N ALA A 147 -7.27 5.50 -9.38
CA ALA A 147 -7.33 5.03 -8.00
C ALA A 147 -6.94 6.12 -7.00
N ALA A 148 -5.88 6.89 -7.29
CA ALA A 148 -5.44 8.01 -6.47
C ALA A 148 -6.51 9.11 -6.39
N LEU A 149 -7.16 9.43 -7.50
CA LEU A 149 -8.29 10.36 -7.53
C LEU A 149 -9.49 9.82 -6.74
N ALA A 150 -9.86 8.56 -6.92
CA ALA A 150 -10.96 7.94 -6.19
C ALA A 150 -10.72 7.97 -4.67
N VAL A 151 -9.52 7.59 -4.24
CA VAL A 151 -9.10 7.63 -2.84
C VAL A 151 -9.09 9.07 -2.32
N GLY A 152 -8.49 10.01 -3.05
CA GLY A 152 -8.43 11.41 -2.67
C GLY A 152 -9.82 12.04 -2.51
N LEU A 153 -10.74 11.76 -3.44
CA LEU A 153 -12.13 12.24 -3.37
C LEU A 153 -12.90 11.58 -2.22
N ALA A 154 -12.75 10.27 -2.02
CA ALA A 154 -13.39 9.55 -0.93
C ALA A 154 -12.96 10.10 0.44
N PHE A 155 -11.66 10.34 0.64
CA PHE A 155 -11.14 10.96 1.86
C PHE A 155 -11.55 12.44 1.98
N GLY A 156 -11.49 13.19 0.88
CA GLY A 156 -11.84 14.62 0.85
C GLY A 156 -13.30 14.86 1.26
N ILE A 157 -14.23 14.10 0.69
CA ILE A 157 -15.67 14.21 0.99
C ILE A 157 -15.99 13.55 2.34
N GLY A 158 -15.38 12.39 2.63
CA GLY A 158 -15.64 11.60 3.84
C GLY A 158 -15.16 12.23 5.15
N ASN A 159 -14.12 13.08 5.12
CA ASN A 159 -13.54 13.70 6.33
C ASN A 159 -14.11 15.10 6.67
N THR A 160 -15.13 15.56 5.94
CA THR A 160 -15.69 16.92 6.08
C THR A 160 -16.18 17.24 7.50
N GLY A 161 -16.77 16.27 8.20
CA GLY A 161 -17.22 16.44 9.60
C GLY A 161 -16.06 16.73 10.57
N LEU A 162 -15.01 15.92 10.52
CA LEU A 162 -13.82 16.10 11.35
C LEU A 162 -13.06 17.39 11.01
N ALA A 163 -12.97 17.73 9.72
CA ALA A 163 -12.36 18.98 9.28
C ALA A 163 -13.12 20.23 9.78
N GLY A 164 -14.45 20.16 9.80
CA GLY A 164 -15.30 21.22 10.35
C GLY A 164 -15.09 21.41 11.84
N GLU A 165 -15.03 20.32 12.61
CA GLU A 165 -14.79 20.38 14.06
C GLU A 165 -13.43 21.00 14.40
N ILE A 166 -12.35 20.59 13.72
CA ILE A 166 -11.01 21.12 13.97
C ILE A 166 -10.99 22.63 13.72
N THR A 167 -11.56 23.07 12.60
CA THR A 167 -11.65 24.49 12.23
C THR A 167 -12.47 25.29 13.24
N ARG A 168 -13.60 24.74 13.69
CA ARG A 168 -14.48 25.37 14.67
C ARG A 168 -13.79 25.53 16.04
N ARG A 169 -13.06 24.51 16.50
CA ARG A 169 -12.27 24.58 17.73
C ARG A 169 -11.20 25.66 17.67
N TRP A 170 -10.52 25.81 16.52
CA TRP A 170 -9.52 26.87 16.33
C TRP A 170 -10.15 28.26 16.34
N TYR A 171 -11.31 28.40 15.71
CA TYR A 171 -12.06 29.66 15.70
C TYR A 171 -12.53 30.07 17.10
N GLU A 172 -13.08 29.12 17.87
CA GLU A 172 -13.53 29.35 19.25
C GLU A 172 -12.35 29.63 20.20
N ALA A 173 -11.22 28.92 20.04
CA ALA A 173 -9.99 29.18 20.80
C ALA A 173 -9.44 30.59 20.53
N GLY A 174 -9.48 31.05 19.26
CA GLY A 174 -9.10 32.40 18.89
C GLY A 174 -10.02 33.48 19.48
N GLN A 175 -11.33 33.22 19.55
CA GLN A 175 -12.29 34.15 20.15
C GLN A 175 -12.16 34.26 21.68
N LYS A 176 -11.94 33.14 22.38
CA LYS A 176 -11.72 33.15 23.84
C LYS A 176 -10.54 34.05 24.23
N ASN A 177 -9.46 34.02 23.45
CA ASN A 177 -8.28 34.87 23.70
C ASN A 177 -8.54 36.37 23.46
N LYS A 178 -9.45 36.71 22.54
CA LYS A 178 -9.85 38.10 22.24
C LYS A 178 -10.85 38.66 23.25
N SER A 179 -11.74 37.80 23.76
CA SER A 179 -12.69 38.11 24.84
C SER A 179 -11.97 38.38 26.16
N GLY A 180 -11.01 37.54 26.54
CA GLY A 180 -10.22 37.73 27.76
C GLY A 180 -9.46 39.06 27.80
N ARG A 181 -8.88 39.49 26.66
CA ARG A 181 -8.20 40.80 26.55
C ARG A 181 -9.17 41.99 26.70
N ARG A 182 -10.41 41.90 26.22
CA ARG A 182 -11.40 42.98 26.34
C ARG A 182 -11.93 43.16 27.77
N SER A 183 -12.05 42.07 28.54
CA SER A 183 -12.43 42.16 29.96
C SER A 183 -11.31 42.76 30.82
N THR A 184 -10.05 42.39 30.57
CA THR A 184 -8.91 42.96 31.30
C THR A 184 -8.71 44.45 30.98
N ASP A 185 -8.94 44.85 29.72
CA ASP A 185 -8.81 46.24 29.27
C ASP A 185 -9.96 47.13 29.79
N LYS A 186 -11.20 46.63 29.84
CA LYS A 186 -12.33 47.35 30.46
C LYS A 186 -12.16 47.53 31.97
N GLN A 187 -11.61 46.54 32.67
CA GLN A 187 -11.38 46.62 34.11
C GLN A 187 -10.19 47.53 34.47
N ALA A 188 -9.24 47.72 33.56
CA ALA A 188 -8.17 48.71 33.69
C ALA A 188 -8.60 50.14 33.31
N ALA A 189 -9.64 50.29 32.48
CA ALA A 189 -10.15 51.56 31.98
C ALA A 189 -11.35 52.14 32.78
N GLU A 190 -11.69 51.59 33.95
CA GLU A 190 -12.71 52.12 34.86
C GLU A 190 -12.02 52.89 36.02
N PRO A 191 -11.62 54.17 35.82
CA PRO A 191 -11.08 54.99 36.89
C PRO A 191 -12.21 55.51 37.78
N ALA A 192 -12.17 55.15 39.07
CA ALA A 192 -12.44 56.02 40.21
C ALA A 192 -13.53 57.13 40.08
N ALA A 193 -14.70 56.85 39.51
CA ALA A 193 -15.82 57.79 39.49
C ALA A 193 -16.78 57.54 40.66
N GLN A 194 -16.36 57.90 41.87
CA GLN A 194 -17.27 58.19 42.99
C GLN A 194 -17.27 59.71 43.24
N PRO A 195 -18.41 60.41 43.08
CA PRO A 195 -18.50 61.81 43.42
C PRO A 195 -18.66 61.95 44.93
N SER A 196 -17.62 62.45 45.61
CA SER A 196 -17.70 62.83 47.02
C SER A 196 -18.17 64.28 47.16
N SER A 197 -19.30 64.45 47.88
CA SER A 197 -19.86 65.67 48.52
C SER A 197 -20.76 66.56 47.64
N PRO A 198 -21.76 67.30 48.19
CA PRO A 198 -21.98 67.69 49.60
C PRO A 198 -23.43 67.57 50.15
N GLY A 199 -23.62 67.54 51.47
CA GLY A 199 -24.95 67.64 52.09
C GLY A 199 -24.90 67.88 53.60
N ALA A 200 -25.18 69.12 54.00
CA ALA A 200 -25.25 69.62 55.37
C ALA A 200 -26.52 69.16 56.13
N GLY A 201 -26.46 69.11 57.46
CA GLY A 201 -27.65 69.09 58.32
C GLY A 201 -27.51 68.43 59.70
N THR A 202 -27.01 69.19 60.67
CA THR A 202 -27.52 69.37 62.06
C THR A 202 -27.91 68.15 62.94
N GLN A 203 -27.20 68.00 64.07
CA GLN A 203 -27.72 67.77 65.44
C GLN A 203 -26.50 67.74 66.40
N GLU A 204 -26.23 68.76 67.22
CA GLU A 204 -26.90 69.14 68.47
C GLU A 204 -26.58 68.21 69.65
N ALA A 205 -26.20 68.83 70.79
CA ALA A 205 -26.02 68.34 72.16
C ALA A 205 -24.61 67.87 72.61
N ALA A 206 -23.84 68.79 73.21
CA ALA A 206 -23.23 68.66 74.55
C ALA A 206 -22.37 69.90 74.86
N ASP A 207 -22.97 70.95 75.44
CA ASP A 207 -22.59 71.65 76.69
C ASP A 207 -23.58 72.79 76.97
#